data_AF-A0A7V7T3U3-F1
#
_entry.id   AF-A0A7V7T3U3-F1
#
_cell.length_a   1.000
_cell.length_b   1.000
_cell.length_c   1.000
_cell.angle_alpha   90.00
_cell.angle_beta   90.00
_cell.angle_gamma   90.00
#
_symmetry.space_group_name_H-M   'P 1'
#
loop_
_entity.id
_entity.type
_entity.pdbx_description
1 polymer ?
#
loop_
_entity_poly.entity_id
_entity_poly.type
_entity_poly.pdbx_seq_one_letter_code
_entity_poly.pdbx_strand_id
1 'polypeptide(L)'
;MKTLILIISTLGVVIMPTLEAGIIPSDGLWQTHDDPAIGSGINIRTQGDVTMITVFTYREDGSPVWYFATGEIDANGVFAAPLGETKNGGFIFNRLPQSAEVIDPKKTITLSFNATETGTLSINNSEPKPIHTYRFGVEGIETEQLMTANGDFYKFPDITGQWAIGSASDNISLSLDLHIRTGSVVDPPDPNHTLYFNDAFDQNTLSYSFICPTKNASPMPFCKFKARSFDLATDELAAQLSRLYVFIDDIGTNTMTLHLQPEGDDSYSREHPVYQAFRLDAEYQENAEIDRRTFPVEGHWRTRDDPAIGSGVNFHSQGDIVMMTVFTYDENGLPIWYMATGALALDETGRSATDMTMFSTKGGSPIDSLTPVSAEIDQVENIQLKLMWNQVVGLKLNDETYKDLFNYNLGYPNLQTSERQQNS
;
A
#
# COMPACT_ATOMS: atom_id res chain seq x y z
N MET A 1 47.88 62.99 -16.77
CA MET A 1 47.61 61.82 -15.92
C MET A 1 46.14 61.45 -16.08
N LYS A 2 45.84 60.35 -16.79
CA LYS A 2 44.52 59.71 -16.80
C LYS A 2 44.70 58.35 -16.13
N THR A 3 44.12 58.19 -14.94
CA THR A 3 44.17 56.95 -14.18
C THR A 3 43.11 56.00 -14.73
N LEU A 4 43.55 54.87 -15.27
CA LEU A 4 42.69 53.79 -15.75
C LEU A 4 42.40 52.87 -14.55
N ILE A 5 41.13 52.80 -14.13
CA ILE A 5 40.67 51.86 -13.10
C ILE A 5 40.24 50.59 -13.82
N LEU A 6 40.99 49.51 -13.61
CA LEU A 6 40.67 48.17 -14.11
C LEU A 6 39.72 47.49 -13.11
N ILE A 7 38.45 47.33 -13.47
CA ILE A 7 37.48 46.57 -12.68
C ILE A 7 37.58 45.11 -13.13
N ILE A 8 38.20 44.27 -12.30
CA ILE A 8 38.23 42.82 -12.48
C ILE A 8 36.94 42.27 -11.87
N SER A 9 35.95 41.95 -12.71
CA SER A 9 34.75 41.22 -12.27
C SER A 9 35.10 39.73 -12.16
N THR A 10 35.34 39.24 -10.96
CA THR A 10 35.38 37.79 -10.68
C THR A 10 33.96 37.23 -10.79
N LEU A 11 33.67 36.53 -11.89
CA LEU A 11 32.51 35.65 -11.99
C LEU A 11 32.68 34.53 -10.95
N GLY A 12 31.99 34.62 -9.83
CA GLY A 12 31.83 33.51 -8.90
C GLY A 12 30.88 32.50 -9.51
N VAL A 13 31.39 31.35 -9.94
CA VAL A 13 30.55 30.19 -10.27
C VAL A 13 29.98 29.68 -8.96
N VAL A 14 28.71 29.96 -8.69
CA VAL A 14 27.97 29.35 -7.59
C VAL A 14 27.56 27.97 -8.07
N ILE A 15 28.31 26.95 -7.64
CA ILE A 15 27.89 25.56 -7.79
C ILE A 15 26.79 25.35 -6.75
N MET A 16 25.53 25.40 -7.18
CA MET A 16 24.45 24.93 -6.32
C MET A 16 24.59 23.41 -6.20
N PRO A 17 24.65 22.84 -4.98
CA PRO A 17 24.58 21.40 -4.85
C PRO A 17 23.24 20.95 -5.45
N THR A 18 23.30 20.06 -6.44
CA THR A 18 22.13 19.30 -6.87
C THR A 18 21.76 18.40 -5.71
N LEU A 19 20.64 18.70 -5.04
CA LEU A 19 20.01 17.74 -4.16
C LEU A 19 19.44 16.64 -5.07
N GLU A 20 20.12 15.49 -5.14
CA GLU A 20 19.48 14.29 -5.65
C GLU A 20 18.41 13.90 -4.63
N ALA A 21 17.14 13.91 -5.06
CA ALA A 21 16.07 13.36 -4.25
C ALA A 21 16.30 11.85 -4.16
N GLY A 22 16.64 11.36 -2.96
CA GLY A 22 16.78 9.93 -2.72
C GLY A 22 15.45 9.21 -2.99
N ILE A 23 15.52 7.98 -3.50
CA ILE A 23 14.33 7.15 -3.73
C ILE A 23 13.71 6.81 -2.37
N ILE A 24 12.45 7.17 -2.18
CA ILE A 24 11.66 6.81 -0.99
C ILE A 24 10.63 5.76 -1.42
N PRO A 25 10.65 4.54 -0.87
CA PRO A 25 9.66 3.52 -1.18
C PRO A 25 8.30 3.92 -0.59
N SER A 26 7.23 3.44 -1.20
CA SER A 26 5.90 3.53 -0.62
C SER A 26 5.80 2.67 0.64
N ASP A 27 5.12 3.23 1.64
CA ASP A 27 4.65 2.45 2.78
C ASP A 27 3.63 1.39 2.32
N GLY A 28 3.52 0.32 3.09
CA GLY A 28 2.51 -0.71 2.87
C GLY A 28 3.09 -2.11 2.73
N LEU A 29 2.30 -3.00 2.12
CA LEU A 29 2.64 -4.39 1.91
C LEU A 29 3.37 -4.56 0.59
N TRP A 30 4.41 -5.40 0.57
CA TRP A 30 5.27 -5.73 -0.56
C TRP A 30 5.46 -7.25 -0.65
N GLN A 31 5.69 -7.75 -1.85
CA GLN A 31 5.90 -9.18 -2.13
C GLN A 31 7.04 -9.40 -3.12
N THR A 32 7.50 -10.65 -3.26
CA THR A 32 8.43 -11.05 -4.33
C THR A 32 7.68 -11.39 -5.60
N HIS A 33 8.28 -11.10 -6.77
CA HIS A 33 7.63 -11.36 -8.07
C HIS A 33 7.34 -12.84 -8.35
N ASP A 34 8.12 -13.74 -7.74
CA ASP A 34 8.03 -15.18 -7.92
C ASP A 34 7.29 -15.89 -6.78
N ASP A 35 6.61 -15.16 -5.87
CA ASP A 35 5.91 -15.78 -4.74
C ASP A 35 4.74 -16.66 -5.25
N PRO A 36 4.76 -17.98 -5.04
CA PRO A 36 3.78 -18.90 -5.58
C PRO A 36 2.50 -18.86 -4.73
N ALA A 37 1.72 -17.78 -4.86
CA ALA A 37 0.55 -17.48 -4.03
C ALA A 37 0.88 -17.40 -2.52
N ILE A 38 -0.06 -16.83 -1.74
CA ILE A 38 -0.02 -16.60 -0.29
C ILE A 38 1.14 -17.31 0.45
N GLY A 39 2.07 -16.53 1.03
CA GLY A 39 2.90 -17.09 2.09
C GLY A 39 4.00 -16.23 2.66
N SER A 40 4.56 -15.27 1.92
CA SER A 40 5.57 -14.37 2.50
C SER A 40 5.30 -12.93 2.08
N GLY A 41 5.92 -11.99 2.79
CA GLY A 41 5.82 -10.59 2.41
C GLY A 41 6.54 -9.67 3.37
N ILE A 42 6.56 -8.41 2.99
CA ILE A 42 7.29 -7.35 3.68
C ILE A 42 6.32 -6.21 3.90
N ASN A 43 6.18 -5.75 5.14
CA ASN A 43 5.55 -4.47 5.42
C ASN A 43 6.64 -3.41 5.60
N ILE A 44 6.54 -2.31 4.88
CA ILE A 44 7.45 -1.17 4.94
C ILE A 44 6.69 0.01 5.53
N ARG A 45 7.34 0.71 6.47
CA ARG A 45 6.84 1.98 7.00
C ARG A 45 7.96 2.96 7.21
N THR A 46 7.83 4.16 6.66
CA THR A 46 8.80 5.25 6.81
C THR A 46 8.16 6.41 7.57
N GLN A 47 8.89 6.95 8.55
CA GLN A 47 8.51 8.16 9.27
C GLN A 47 9.73 9.04 9.51
N GLY A 48 9.76 10.20 8.85
CA GLY A 48 11.00 10.99 8.76
C GLY A 48 12.07 10.16 8.05
N ASP A 49 13.26 10.09 8.62
CA ASP A 49 14.38 9.33 8.05
C ASP A 49 14.40 7.86 8.51
N VAL A 50 13.48 7.45 9.39
CA VAL A 50 13.45 6.11 9.97
C VAL A 50 12.47 5.23 9.20
N THR A 51 12.96 4.10 8.70
CA THR A 51 12.17 3.04 8.10
C THR A 51 12.13 1.82 9.01
N MET A 52 10.92 1.32 9.28
CA MET A 52 10.66 0.04 9.92
C MET A 52 10.20 -0.97 8.87
N ILE A 53 10.74 -2.17 8.97
CA ILE A 53 10.41 -3.29 8.10
C ILE A 53 9.96 -4.46 8.97
N THR A 54 8.84 -5.09 8.59
CA THR A 54 8.44 -6.39 9.13
C THR A 54 8.39 -7.39 7.99
N VAL A 55 9.16 -8.48 8.08
CA VAL A 55 9.17 -9.56 7.10
C VAL A 55 8.42 -10.74 7.70
N PHE A 56 7.34 -11.19 7.09
CA PHE A 56 6.69 -12.46 7.46
C PHE A 56 7.03 -13.51 6.41
N THR A 57 7.47 -14.67 6.88
CA THR A 57 8.00 -15.72 6.01
C THR A 57 8.02 -17.06 6.73
N TYR A 58 8.77 -18.03 6.20
CA TYR A 58 8.99 -19.35 6.78
C TYR A 58 10.46 -19.61 7.04
N ARG A 59 10.73 -20.48 8.00
CA ARG A 59 12.05 -21.10 8.17
C ARG A 59 12.24 -22.21 7.14
N GLU A 60 13.46 -22.73 7.05
CA GLU A 60 13.82 -23.86 6.18
C GLU A 60 12.98 -25.13 6.43
N ASP A 61 12.44 -25.29 7.64
CA ASP A 61 11.54 -26.40 7.99
C ASP A 61 10.06 -26.13 7.66
N GLY A 62 9.76 -24.99 7.05
CA GLY A 62 8.40 -24.55 6.72
C GLY A 62 7.62 -23.96 7.90
N SER A 63 8.22 -23.84 9.09
CA SER A 63 7.56 -23.17 10.22
C SER A 63 7.43 -21.66 9.97
N PRO A 64 6.29 -21.03 10.30
CA PRO A 64 6.12 -19.60 10.14
C PRO A 64 7.06 -18.84 11.10
N VAL A 65 7.49 -17.67 10.65
CA VAL A 65 8.29 -16.73 11.43
C VAL A 65 8.01 -15.32 10.91
N TRP A 66 8.23 -14.33 11.76
CA TRP A 66 8.33 -12.96 11.31
C TRP A 66 9.58 -12.31 11.91
N TYR A 67 10.16 -11.40 11.16
CA TYR A 67 11.35 -10.63 11.50
C TYR A 67 11.01 -9.14 11.48
N PHE A 68 11.80 -8.36 12.20
CA PHE A 68 11.71 -6.90 12.15
C PHE A 68 13.09 -6.28 11.95
N ALA A 69 13.13 -5.14 11.29
CA ALA A 69 14.32 -4.33 11.13
C ALA A 69 13.94 -2.84 11.21
N THR A 70 14.87 -2.04 11.70
CA THR A 70 14.74 -0.58 11.72
C THR A 70 16.05 0.03 11.25
N GLY A 71 15.98 1.02 10.39
CA GLY A 71 17.15 1.68 9.82
C GLY A 71 16.75 2.90 9.02
N GLU A 72 17.68 3.42 8.24
CA GLU A 72 17.46 4.53 7.31
C GLU A 72 17.66 4.02 5.88
N ILE A 73 16.98 4.63 4.93
CA ILE A 73 17.23 4.42 3.50
C ILE A 73 18.28 5.43 3.07
N ASP A 74 19.39 4.95 2.52
CA ASP A 74 20.47 5.84 2.09
C ASP A 74 20.10 6.63 0.83
N ALA A 75 20.98 7.56 0.44
CA ALA A 75 20.77 8.39 -0.74
C ALA A 75 20.66 7.61 -2.07
N ASN A 76 21.11 6.35 -2.10
CA ASN A 76 21.03 5.47 -3.26
C ASN A 76 19.77 4.59 -3.24
N GLY A 77 18.84 4.80 -2.29
CA GLY A 77 17.65 3.96 -2.15
C GLY A 77 17.96 2.60 -1.52
N VAL A 78 19.04 2.47 -0.74
CA VAL A 78 19.41 1.21 -0.10
C VAL A 78 19.06 1.23 1.39
N PHE A 79 18.27 0.25 1.82
CA PHE A 79 18.04 -0.07 3.22
C PHE A 79 18.89 -1.29 3.60
N ALA A 80 19.70 -1.20 4.65
CA ALA A 80 20.42 -2.34 5.19
C ALA A 80 20.37 -2.35 6.71
N ALA A 81 19.89 -3.44 7.30
CA ALA A 81 19.76 -3.55 8.76
C ALA A 81 19.82 -5.02 9.23
N PRO A 82 20.20 -5.25 10.50
CA PRO A 82 20.03 -6.55 11.14
C PRO A 82 18.53 -6.91 11.23
N LEU A 83 18.19 -8.16 10.90
CA LEU A 83 16.86 -8.72 11.09
C LEU A 83 16.75 -9.32 12.50
N GLY A 84 15.99 -8.64 13.36
CA GLY A 84 15.60 -9.14 14.67
C GLY A 84 14.53 -10.23 14.55
N GLU A 85 14.64 -11.25 15.39
CA GLU A 85 13.64 -12.30 15.59
C GLU A 85 13.17 -12.25 17.04
N THR A 86 11.93 -12.65 17.32
CA THR A 86 11.39 -12.73 18.67
C THR A 86 10.90 -14.14 19.01
N LYS A 87 10.87 -14.45 20.31
CA LYS A 87 10.30 -15.70 20.86
C LYS A 87 9.66 -15.47 22.23
N ASN A 88 8.96 -16.46 22.75
CA ASN A 88 8.35 -16.46 24.08
C ASN A 88 7.36 -15.31 24.31
N GLY A 89 6.74 -14.79 23.24
CA GLY A 89 5.69 -13.78 23.34
C GLY A 89 4.31 -14.39 23.58
N GLY A 90 3.34 -13.54 23.94
CA GLY A 90 1.96 -13.97 24.16
C GLY A 90 1.05 -13.70 22.94
N PHE A 91 0.04 -14.55 22.77
CA PHE A 91 -0.99 -14.37 21.76
C PHE A 91 -1.70 -13.01 21.90
N ILE A 92 -1.86 -12.27 20.79
CA ILE A 92 -2.37 -10.89 20.80
C ILE A 92 -3.77 -10.74 21.40
N PHE A 93 -4.63 -11.76 21.32
CA PHE A 93 -5.97 -11.73 21.92
C PHE A 93 -5.99 -12.16 23.39
N ASN A 94 -4.88 -12.59 23.96
CA ASN A 94 -4.82 -12.85 25.40
C ASN A 94 -5.15 -11.59 26.18
N ARG A 95 -5.94 -11.76 27.25
CA ARG A 95 -6.31 -10.67 28.18
C ARG A 95 -5.10 -10.04 28.89
N LEU A 96 -4.02 -10.80 29.02
CA LEU A 96 -2.75 -10.37 29.61
C LEU A 96 -1.63 -10.80 28.64
N PRO A 97 -1.28 -9.98 27.65
CA PRO A 97 -0.24 -10.32 26.68
C PRO A 97 1.14 -10.33 27.36
N GLN A 98 2.00 -11.23 26.89
CA GLN A 98 3.35 -11.43 27.41
C GLN A 98 4.38 -10.83 26.45
N SER A 99 5.40 -10.16 27.01
CA SER A 99 6.51 -9.60 26.23
C SER A 99 7.28 -10.73 25.56
N ALA A 100 7.63 -10.51 24.30
CA ALA A 100 8.57 -11.39 23.64
C ALA A 100 10.01 -11.03 23.99
N GLU A 101 10.88 -12.03 23.88
CA GLU A 101 12.32 -11.90 23.96
C GLU A 101 12.89 -11.68 22.56
N VAL A 102 13.72 -10.65 22.39
CA VAL A 102 14.49 -10.45 21.15
C VAL A 102 15.64 -11.46 21.13
N ILE A 103 15.76 -12.17 20.03
CA ILE A 103 16.90 -13.03 19.72
C ILE A 103 17.93 -12.17 18.98
N ASP A 104 19.19 -12.25 19.40
CA ASP A 104 20.30 -11.55 18.73
C ASP A 104 20.23 -11.79 17.21
N PRO A 105 20.22 -10.71 16.39
CA PRO A 105 20.09 -10.83 14.94
C PRO A 105 21.16 -11.73 14.35
N LYS A 106 20.73 -12.83 13.73
CA LYS A 106 21.61 -13.73 12.96
C LYS A 106 21.58 -13.45 11.47
N LYS A 107 20.66 -12.59 11.03
CA LYS A 107 20.45 -12.27 9.63
C LYS A 107 20.54 -10.78 9.38
N THR A 108 20.89 -10.40 8.16
CA THR A 108 20.82 -9.03 7.66
C THR A 108 19.89 -8.98 6.45
N ILE A 109 19.04 -7.95 6.39
CA ILE A 109 18.24 -7.65 5.20
C ILE A 109 18.91 -6.51 4.44
N THR A 110 18.87 -6.61 3.12
CA THR A 110 19.19 -5.52 2.20
C THR A 110 18.02 -5.35 1.24
N LEU A 111 17.42 -4.16 1.24
CA LEU A 111 16.51 -3.74 0.19
C LEU A 111 17.20 -2.69 -0.67
N SER A 112 17.05 -2.77 -1.97
CA SER A 112 17.56 -1.78 -2.91
C SER A 112 16.43 -1.34 -3.83
N PHE A 113 15.98 -0.10 -3.66
CA PHE A 113 14.86 0.47 -4.40
C PHE A 113 15.39 1.16 -5.66
N ASN A 114 14.79 0.82 -6.79
CA ASN A 114 15.01 1.50 -8.07
C ASN A 114 13.82 2.39 -8.46
N ALA A 115 12.68 2.26 -7.78
CA ALA A 115 11.55 3.19 -7.82
C ALA A 115 10.77 3.16 -6.50
N THR A 116 9.76 4.02 -6.37
CA THR A 116 8.89 4.06 -5.18
C THR A 116 8.18 2.73 -4.90
N GLU A 117 7.86 1.95 -5.95
CA GLU A 117 7.04 0.74 -5.83
C GLU A 117 7.76 -0.54 -6.27
N THR A 118 9.04 -0.46 -6.62
CA THR A 118 9.83 -1.62 -7.06
C THR A 118 11.22 -1.59 -6.45
N GLY A 119 11.80 -2.77 -6.26
CA GLY A 119 13.14 -2.92 -5.75
C GLY A 119 13.61 -4.37 -5.76
N THR A 120 14.67 -4.63 -4.99
CA THR A 120 15.16 -5.99 -4.76
C THR A 120 15.36 -6.26 -3.28
N LEU A 121 15.10 -7.50 -2.87
CA LEU A 121 15.34 -8.05 -1.54
C LEU A 121 16.53 -9.01 -1.56
N SER A 122 17.40 -8.92 -0.56
CA SER A 122 18.39 -9.94 -0.23
C SER A 122 18.44 -10.17 1.28
N ILE A 123 18.54 -11.43 1.70
CA ILE A 123 18.77 -11.80 3.10
C ILE A 123 20.11 -12.50 3.19
N ASN A 124 20.98 -12.07 4.10
CA ASN A 124 22.35 -12.62 4.26
C ASN A 124 23.21 -12.60 2.99
N ASN A 125 23.00 -11.59 2.12
CA ASN A 125 23.63 -11.52 0.80
C ASN A 125 23.27 -12.72 -0.10
N SER A 126 22.05 -13.26 0.03
CA SER A 126 21.43 -14.12 -0.97
C SER A 126 21.38 -13.42 -2.33
N GLU A 127 21.19 -14.18 -3.40
CA GLU A 127 20.88 -13.61 -4.71
C GLU A 127 19.68 -12.64 -4.60
N PRO A 128 19.79 -11.41 -5.13
CA PRO A 128 18.71 -10.43 -5.04
C PRO A 128 17.43 -10.89 -5.76
N LYS A 129 16.31 -10.83 -5.06
CA LYS A 129 14.99 -11.13 -5.61
C LYS A 129 14.21 -9.85 -5.91
N PRO A 130 13.60 -9.71 -7.10
CA PRO A 130 12.71 -8.59 -7.38
C PRO A 130 11.53 -8.56 -6.42
N ILE A 131 11.23 -7.38 -5.88
CA ILE A 131 10.07 -7.09 -5.04
C ILE A 131 9.29 -5.91 -5.59
N HIS A 132 8.00 -5.89 -5.28
CA HIS A 132 7.07 -4.81 -5.63
C HIS A 132 5.98 -4.65 -4.58
N THR A 133 5.33 -3.50 -4.58
CA THR A 133 4.17 -3.24 -3.70
C THR A 133 3.04 -4.21 -4.01
N TYR A 134 2.46 -4.80 -2.98
CA TYR A 134 1.28 -5.66 -3.10
C TYR A 134 0.02 -4.82 -3.24
N ARG A 135 -0.67 -4.96 -4.37
CA ARG A 135 -1.97 -4.32 -4.63
C ARG A 135 -3.04 -5.40 -4.78
N PHE A 136 -3.90 -5.58 -3.77
CA PHE A 136 -4.87 -6.66 -3.82
C PHE A 136 -5.99 -6.40 -4.83
N GLY A 137 -6.26 -7.40 -5.68
CA GLY A 137 -7.32 -7.34 -6.68
C GLY A 137 -7.02 -6.52 -7.93
N VAL A 138 -5.81 -5.95 -8.03
CA VAL A 138 -5.27 -5.42 -9.28
C VAL A 138 -4.40 -6.46 -9.95
N GLU A 139 -3.65 -7.27 -9.20
CA GLU A 139 -2.73 -8.23 -9.82
C GLU A 139 -3.41 -9.49 -10.35
N GLY A 140 -2.98 -10.00 -11.52
CA GLY A 140 -3.49 -11.20 -12.20
C GLY A 140 -3.32 -12.53 -11.44
N ILE A 141 -2.98 -12.45 -10.15
CA ILE A 141 -3.22 -13.50 -9.17
C ILE A 141 -4.74 -13.53 -8.98
N GLU A 142 -5.35 -14.67 -9.28
CA GLU A 142 -6.79 -14.83 -9.20
C GLU A 142 -7.31 -14.26 -7.87
N THR A 143 -8.21 -13.27 -7.95
CA THR A 143 -8.99 -12.74 -6.81
C THR A 143 -9.79 -13.84 -6.11
N GLU A 144 -9.75 -15.06 -6.65
CA GLU A 144 -10.10 -16.30 -6.01
C GLU A 144 -9.50 -16.48 -4.60
N GLN A 145 -8.37 -15.84 -4.33
CA GLN A 145 -7.68 -15.90 -3.04
C GLN A 145 -8.16 -14.84 -2.03
N LEU A 146 -8.91 -13.82 -2.47
CA LEU A 146 -9.51 -12.81 -1.62
C LEU A 146 -11.00 -13.12 -1.47
N MET A 147 -11.29 -14.02 -0.53
CA MET A 147 -12.67 -14.34 -0.16
C MET A 147 -13.19 -13.29 0.83
N THR A 148 -14.37 -12.77 0.57
CA THR A 148 -15.16 -12.10 1.62
C THR A 148 -15.58 -13.13 2.67
N ALA A 149 -16.03 -12.69 3.85
CA ALA A 149 -16.58 -13.59 4.88
C ALA A 149 -17.75 -14.48 4.36
N ASN A 150 -18.39 -14.10 3.25
CA ASN A 150 -19.47 -14.86 2.61
C ASN A 150 -18.97 -15.85 1.54
N GLY A 151 -17.66 -15.92 1.29
CA GLY A 151 -17.05 -16.78 0.26
C GLY A 151 -17.12 -16.23 -1.17
N ASP A 152 -17.60 -14.99 -1.36
CA ASP A 152 -17.60 -14.34 -2.67
C ASP A 152 -16.19 -13.83 -3.03
N PHE A 153 -15.82 -13.96 -4.30
CA PHE A 153 -14.57 -13.43 -4.85
C PHE A 153 -14.59 -11.90 -4.95
N TYR A 154 -13.41 -11.30 -4.75
CA TYR A 154 -13.26 -9.85 -4.84
C TYR A 154 -13.55 -9.31 -6.25
N LYS A 155 -14.34 -8.23 -6.29
CA LYS A 155 -14.61 -7.43 -7.48
C LYS A 155 -13.79 -6.15 -7.39
N PHE A 156 -13.12 -5.80 -8.48
CA PHE A 156 -12.40 -4.54 -8.61
C PHE A 156 -13.27 -3.34 -8.19
N PRO A 157 -12.75 -2.38 -7.42
CA PRO A 157 -13.56 -1.29 -6.89
C PRO A 157 -14.06 -0.40 -8.04
N ASP A 158 -15.30 0.07 -7.96
CA ASP A 158 -15.83 1.00 -8.95
C ASP A 158 -15.19 2.38 -8.76
N ILE A 159 -14.20 2.67 -9.61
CA ILE A 159 -13.52 3.96 -9.70
C ILE A 159 -14.25 4.96 -10.61
N THR A 160 -15.46 4.64 -11.09
CA THR A 160 -16.31 5.59 -11.81
C THR A 160 -16.58 6.83 -10.96
N GLY A 161 -16.31 8.01 -11.47
CA GLY A 161 -16.51 9.25 -10.74
C GLY A 161 -15.65 10.40 -11.27
N GLN A 162 -15.77 11.56 -10.63
CA GLN A 162 -14.89 12.68 -10.89
C GLN A 162 -13.65 12.60 -10.02
N TRP A 163 -12.52 13.04 -10.55
CA TRP A 163 -11.22 12.99 -9.91
C TRP A 163 -10.51 14.33 -10.13
N ALA A 164 -9.85 14.85 -9.12
CA ALA A 164 -8.98 16.01 -9.22
C ALA A 164 -7.54 15.52 -9.30
N ILE A 165 -6.90 15.74 -10.45
CA ILE A 165 -5.49 15.43 -10.67
C ILE A 165 -4.68 16.67 -10.36
N GLY A 166 -3.63 16.52 -9.56
CA GLY A 166 -2.68 17.58 -9.26
C GLY A 166 -1.24 17.13 -9.49
N SER A 167 -0.41 18.04 -10.01
CA SER A 167 1.04 17.96 -9.92
C SER A 167 1.59 19.20 -9.24
N ALA A 168 2.37 18.98 -8.18
CA ALA A 168 3.04 20.06 -7.47
C ALA A 168 4.20 20.66 -8.29
N SER A 169 4.84 19.87 -9.16
CA SER A 169 5.94 20.36 -10.01
C SER A 169 5.45 21.25 -11.14
N ASP A 170 4.28 20.93 -11.69
CA ASP A 170 3.77 21.60 -12.90
C ASP A 170 2.70 22.64 -12.60
N ASN A 171 2.25 22.73 -11.34
CA ASN A 171 1.17 23.62 -10.89
C ASN A 171 -0.12 23.44 -11.73
N ILE A 172 -0.37 22.20 -12.15
CA ILE A 172 -1.53 21.79 -12.93
C ILE A 172 -2.56 21.19 -11.99
N SER A 173 -3.82 21.58 -12.15
CA SER A 173 -4.98 20.93 -11.51
C SER A 173 -6.04 20.65 -12.58
N LEU A 174 -6.46 19.39 -12.71
CA LEU A 174 -7.40 18.94 -13.74
C LEU A 174 -8.55 18.17 -13.12
N SER A 175 -9.77 18.34 -13.64
CA SER A 175 -10.88 17.43 -13.33
C SER A 175 -11.01 16.32 -14.38
N LEU A 176 -10.96 15.08 -13.92
CA LEU A 176 -11.07 13.85 -14.71
C LEU A 176 -12.38 13.14 -14.38
N ASP A 177 -13.25 12.97 -15.37
CA ASP A 177 -14.50 12.20 -15.25
C ASP A 177 -14.23 10.78 -15.78
N LEU A 178 -14.12 9.81 -14.87
CA LEU A 178 -13.84 8.41 -15.17
C LEU A 178 -15.15 7.63 -15.19
N HIS A 179 -15.37 6.83 -16.23
CA HIS A 179 -16.55 6.00 -16.38
C HIS A 179 -16.17 4.58 -16.77
N ILE A 180 -16.27 3.63 -15.85
CA ILE A 180 -16.05 2.22 -16.15
C ILE A 180 -17.34 1.64 -16.72
N ARG A 181 -17.28 1.11 -17.94
CA ARG A 181 -18.33 0.24 -18.47
C ARG A 181 -17.82 -1.20 -18.44
N THR A 182 -18.02 -1.83 -17.30
CA THR A 182 -17.95 -3.28 -17.24
C THR A 182 -19.09 -3.83 -18.10
N GLY A 183 -18.78 -4.78 -18.98
CA GLY A 183 -19.82 -5.65 -19.52
C GLY A 183 -20.46 -6.44 -18.36
N SER A 184 -21.40 -7.33 -18.65
CA SER A 184 -21.97 -8.25 -17.64
C SER A 184 -20.96 -9.25 -17.02
N VAL A 185 -19.65 -9.05 -17.23
CA VAL A 185 -18.57 -9.91 -16.74
C VAL A 185 -17.66 -9.07 -15.84
N VAL A 186 -17.40 -9.60 -14.66
CA VAL A 186 -16.81 -8.92 -13.50
C VAL A 186 -15.35 -9.33 -13.30
N ASP A 187 -14.63 -9.54 -14.40
CA ASP A 187 -13.20 -9.87 -14.32
C ASP A 187 -12.41 -8.58 -14.03
N PRO A 188 -11.44 -8.60 -13.11
CA PRO A 188 -10.56 -7.46 -12.87
C PRO A 188 -9.69 -7.16 -14.10
N PRO A 189 -9.29 -5.89 -14.32
CA PRO A 189 -8.31 -5.54 -15.35
C PRO A 189 -6.94 -6.20 -15.07
N ASP A 190 -6.22 -6.61 -16.12
CA ASP A 190 -4.84 -7.11 -16.03
C ASP A 190 -3.89 -5.96 -15.60
N PRO A 191 -3.16 -6.11 -14.48
CA PRO A 191 -2.27 -5.07 -13.91
C PRO A 191 -1.10 -4.71 -14.83
N ASN A 192 -0.67 -5.67 -15.65
CA ASN A 192 0.57 -5.60 -16.42
C ASN A 192 0.28 -5.14 -17.86
N HIS A 193 -0.97 -4.80 -18.14
CA HIS A 193 -1.35 -4.32 -19.45
C HIS A 193 -1.30 -2.80 -19.48
N THR A 194 -0.41 -2.26 -20.30
CA THR A 194 -0.45 -0.84 -20.67
C THR A 194 -1.79 -0.57 -21.34
N LEU A 195 -2.56 0.39 -20.79
CA LEU A 195 -3.83 0.79 -21.36
C LEU A 195 -3.57 1.61 -22.63
N TYR A 196 -4.06 1.11 -23.77
CA TYR A 196 -3.89 1.78 -25.06
C TYR A 196 -5.05 2.75 -25.33
N PHE A 197 -4.70 3.94 -25.80
CA PHE A 197 -5.65 4.98 -26.18
C PHE A 197 -6.19 4.74 -27.59
N ASN A 198 -7.51 4.82 -27.73
CA ASN A 198 -8.13 5.09 -29.02
C ASN A 198 -8.76 6.49 -28.95
N ASP A 199 -8.17 7.44 -29.67
CA ASP A 199 -8.60 8.83 -29.66
C ASP A 199 -9.92 9.02 -30.41
N ALA A 200 -10.85 9.74 -29.76
CA ALA A 200 -11.95 10.42 -30.43
C ALA A 200 -11.98 11.88 -29.96
N PHE A 201 -11.33 12.75 -30.72
CA PHE A 201 -11.35 14.20 -30.49
C PHE A 201 -12.72 14.78 -30.84
N ASP A 202 -13.40 15.35 -29.84
CA ASP A 202 -14.40 16.40 -30.05
C ASP A 202 -13.81 17.72 -29.56
N GLN A 203 -14.04 18.81 -30.29
CA GLN A 203 -13.34 20.10 -30.15
C GLN A 203 -13.48 20.74 -28.76
N ASN A 204 -14.42 20.25 -27.92
CA ASN A 204 -14.71 20.79 -26.60
C ASN A 204 -14.57 19.77 -25.47
N THR A 205 -14.09 18.56 -25.74
CA THR A 205 -13.94 17.52 -24.72
C THR A 205 -12.86 16.54 -25.14
N LEU A 206 -11.81 16.43 -24.32
CA LEU A 206 -10.88 15.32 -24.43
C LEU A 206 -11.57 14.08 -23.87
N SER A 207 -12.04 13.17 -24.74
CA SER A 207 -12.62 11.92 -24.30
C SER A 207 -11.79 10.77 -24.83
N TYR A 208 -11.24 10.00 -23.91
CA TYR A 208 -10.46 8.82 -24.21
C TYR A 208 -11.27 7.59 -23.83
N SER A 209 -11.19 6.54 -24.63
CA SER A 209 -11.73 5.24 -24.25
C SER A 209 -10.61 4.23 -24.36
N PHE A 210 -10.35 3.50 -23.28
CA PHE A 210 -9.37 2.45 -23.23
C PHE A 210 -10.05 1.11 -22.98
N ILE A 211 -9.49 0.06 -23.56
CA ILE A 211 -9.95 -1.30 -23.31
C ILE A 211 -9.38 -1.72 -21.95
N CYS A 212 -10.25 -2.06 -21.01
CA CYS A 212 -9.86 -2.67 -19.75
C CYS A 212 -9.64 -4.17 -20.05
N PRO A 213 -8.39 -4.67 -20.06
CA PRO A 213 -8.09 -6.02 -20.48
C PRO A 213 -8.54 -6.97 -19.38
N THR A 214 -9.51 -7.83 -19.66
CA THR A 214 -9.88 -8.91 -18.76
C THR A 214 -9.25 -10.22 -19.21
N LYS A 215 -8.99 -11.11 -18.25
CA LYS A 215 -8.40 -12.43 -18.51
C LYS A 215 -9.24 -13.24 -19.50
N ASN A 216 -10.58 -13.11 -19.50
CA ASN A 216 -11.46 -14.03 -20.23
C ASN A 216 -12.69 -13.43 -20.96
N ALA A 217 -12.94 -12.11 -20.98
CA ALA A 217 -14.22 -11.59 -21.50
C ALA A 217 -14.15 -11.05 -22.94
N SER A 218 -14.97 -11.66 -23.81
CA SER A 218 -15.51 -11.01 -25.01
C SER A 218 -17.00 -10.68 -24.74
N PRO A 219 -17.47 -9.43 -24.89
CA PRO A 219 -16.74 -8.26 -25.39
C PRO A 219 -15.79 -7.67 -24.34
N MET A 220 -14.63 -7.18 -24.81
CA MET A 220 -13.63 -6.50 -24.00
C MET A 220 -14.30 -5.33 -23.26
N PRO A 221 -14.27 -5.27 -21.91
CA PRO A 221 -14.78 -4.10 -21.22
C PRO A 221 -13.93 -2.89 -21.60
N PHE A 222 -14.56 -1.71 -21.59
CA PHE A 222 -13.85 -0.47 -21.88
C PHE A 222 -14.13 0.53 -20.77
N CYS A 223 -13.10 1.28 -20.45
CA CYS A 223 -13.11 2.33 -19.47
C CYS A 223 -12.97 3.63 -20.25
N LYS A 224 -13.86 4.59 -19.98
CA LYS A 224 -13.93 5.85 -20.71
C LYS A 224 -13.54 6.98 -19.77
N PHE A 225 -12.55 7.74 -20.19
CA PHE A 225 -12.14 9.00 -19.58
C PHE A 225 -12.74 10.17 -20.36
N LYS A 226 -13.19 11.19 -19.64
CA LYS A 226 -13.61 12.48 -20.21
C LYS A 226 -13.00 13.62 -19.39
N ALA A 227 -12.03 14.35 -19.97
CA ALA A 227 -11.60 15.65 -19.48
C ALA A 227 -12.44 16.76 -20.10
N ARG A 228 -12.92 17.68 -19.26
CA ARG A 228 -13.70 18.84 -19.72
C ARG A 228 -12.73 19.98 -20.08
N SER A 229 -12.94 20.58 -21.25
CA SER A 229 -12.05 21.60 -21.84
C SER A 229 -11.94 22.93 -21.07
N PHE A 230 -12.84 23.19 -20.11
CA PHE A 230 -12.83 24.45 -19.35
C PHE A 230 -11.57 24.62 -18.47
N ASP A 231 -10.81 23.55 -18.22
CA ASP A 231 -9.58 23.57 -17.41
C ASP A 231 -8.29 23.65 -18.25
N LEU A 232 -8.37 23.63 -19.59
CA LEU A 232 -7.20 23.63 -20.48
C LEU A 232 -6.90 25.04 -20.96
N ALA A 233 -6.05 25.75 -20.22
CA ALA A 233 -5.75 27.16 -20.47
C ALA A 233 -5.00 27.42 -21.80
N THR A 234 -4.36 26.40 -22.41
CA THR A 234 -3.51 26.54 -23.61
C THR A 234 -3.51 25.29 -24.49
N ASP A 235 -3.22 25.46 -25.79
CA ASP A 235 -3.00 24.37 -26.76
C ASP A 235 -1.84 23.44 -26.36
N GLU A 236 -0.86 23.98 -25.61
CA GLU A 236 0.30 23.25 -25.09
C GLU A 236 -0.10 22.21 -24.04
N LEU A 237 -1.01 22.58 -23.12
CA LEU A 237 -1.54 21.65 -22.12
C LEU A 237 -2.43 20.57 -22.76
N ALA A 238 -3.20 20.93 -23.79
CA ALA A 238 -3.97 19.95 -24.56
C ALA A 238 -3.06 18.94 -25.29
N ALA A 239 -1.93 19.40 -25.84
CA ALA A 239 -0.94 18.52 -26.45
C ALA A 239 -0.26 17.59 -25.44
N GLN A 240 0.10 18.08 -24.25
CA GLN A 240 0.64 17.25 -23.16
C GLN A 240 -0.36 16.19 -22.71
N LEU A 241 -1.64 16.55 -22.56
CA LEU A 241 -2.68 15.62 -22.11
C LEU A 241 -3.12 14.62 -23.17
N SER A 242 -2.93 14.92 -24.46
CA SER A 242 -3.10 13.95 -25.56
C SER A 242 -2.22 12.70 -25.46
N ARG A 243 -1.26 12.68 -24.53
CA ARG A 243 -0.28 11.60 -24.33
C ARG A 243 -0.19 11.17 -22.87
N LEU A 244 -1.25 11.43 -22.10
CA LEU A 244 -1.38 10.91 -20.73
C LEU A 244 -1.41 9.39 -20.78
N TYR A 245 -0.50 8.69 -20.09
CA TYR A 245 -0.59 7.25 -19.89
C TYR A 245 -1.02 6.96 -18.46
N VAL A 246 -2.19 6.37 -18.34
CA VAL A 246 -2.74 6.02 -17.03
C VAL A 246 -2.14 4.68 -16.63
N PHE A 247 -0.99 4.71 -15.95
CA PHE A 247 -0.57 3.58 -15.13
C PHE A 247 -1.35 3.66 -13.84
N ILE A 248 -2.26 2.71 -13.67
CA ILE A 248 -3.10 2.68 -12.48
C ILE A 248 -2.37 1.90 -11.40
N ASP A 249 -1.38 2.55 -10.79
CA ASP A 249 -0.45 1.90 -9.85
C ASP A 249 -0.96 1.91 -8.39
N ASP A 250 -1.88 2.82 -8.06
CA ASP A 250 -2.41 2.97 -6.69
C ASP A 250 -3.91 3.25 -6.69
N ILE A 251 -4.77 2.24 -6.82
CA ILE A 251 -6.22 2.45 -6.73
C ILE A 251 -6.66 2.42 -5.27
N GLY A 252 -6.55 3.54 -4.59
CA GLY A 252 -7.33 3.76 -3.38
C GLY A 252 -8.82 3.95 -3.71
N THR A 253 -9.69 3.94 -2.70
CA THR A 253 -11.06 4.46 -2.86
C THR A 253 -11.07 5.88 -3.41
N ASN A 254 -10.06 6.66 -3.01
CA ASN A 254 -10.00 8.11 -3.18
C ASN A 254 -8.69 8.63 -3.76
N THR A 255 -7.71 7.76 -4.05
CA THR A 255 -6.43 8.15 -4.67
C THR A 255 -6.16 7.31 -5.90
N MET A 256 -5.58 7.93 -6.94
CA MET A 256 -4.94 7.24 -8.04
C MET A 256 -3.65 7.93 -8.43
N THR A 257 -2.69 7.16 -8.90
CA THR A 257 -1.47 7.67 -9.50
C THR A 257 -1.60 7.64 -11.03
N LEU A 258 -1.05 8.65 -11.71
CA LEU A 258 -1.04 8.76 -13.17
C LEU A 258 0.36 9.18 -13.64
N HIS A 259 0.80 8.71 -14.81
CA HIS A 259 2.10 9.11 -15.36
C HIS A 259 1.95 9.83 -16.71
N LEU A 260 2.72 10.90 -16.94
CA LEU A 260 2.75 11.58 -18.24
C LEU A 260 3.97 11.19 -19.05
N GLN A 261 3.78 10.54 -20.19
CA GLN A 261 4.90 10.24 -21.10
C GLN A 261 5.31 11.51 -21.88
N PRO A 262 6.60 11.89 -21.87
CA PRO A 262 7.12 13.01 -22.65
C PRO A 262 7.01 12.81 -24.16
N GLU A 263 7.04 13.93 -24.91
CA GLU A 263 7.08 13.88 -26.37
C GLU A 263 8.35 13.21 -26.91
N GLY A 264 8.16 12.17 -27.74
CA GLY A 264 9.25 11.47 -28.43
C GLY A 264 9.91 10.36 -27.63
N ASP A 265 9.39 10.07 -26.43
CA ASP A 265 9.77 8.92 -25.64
C ASP A 265 8.74 7.81 -25.83
N ASP A 266 9.10 6.74 -26.53
CA ASP A 266 8.26 5.54 -26.68
C ASP A 266 8.54 4.52 -25.56
N SER A 267 9.40 4.86 -24.58
CA SER A 267 9.64 4.01 -23.43
C SER A 267 8.42 4.08 -22.52
N TYR A 268 7.70 2.97 -22.44
CA TYR A 268 6.63 2.74 -21.46
C TYR A 268 7.25 2.58 -20.07
N SER A 269 7.92 3.63 -19.60
CA SER A 269 8.68 3.66 -18.35
C SER A 269 7.83 4.24 -17.22
N ARG A 270 7.98 3.70 -16.01
CA ARG A 270 7.41 4.27 -14.78
C ARG A 270 8.20 5.48 -14.27
N GLU A 271 9.31 5.82 -14.92
CA GLU A 271 10.18 6.96 -14.55
C GLU A 271 9.60 8.33 -14.93
N HIS A 272 8.41 8.35 -15.51
CA HIS A 272 7.70 9.56 -15.93
C HIS A 272 7.11 10.35 -14.74
N PRO A 273 6.90 11.67 -14.88
CA PRO A 273 6.29 12.50 -13.85
C PRO A 273 4.99 11.92 -13.32
N VAL A 274 4.91 11.85 -12.00
CA VAL A 274 3.82 11.22 -11.24
C VAL A 274 2.81 12.27 -10.83
N TYR A 275 1.55 12.05 -11.19
CA TYR A 275 0.41 12.88 -10.81
C TYR A 275 -0.44 12.12 -9.81
N GLN A 276 -0.82 12.79 -8.72
CA GLN A 276 -1.80 12.25 -7.78
C GLN A 276 -3.18 12.75 -8.17
N ALA A 277 -4.12 11.83 -8.31
CA ALA A 277 -5.53 12.15 -8.42
C ALA A 277 -6.27 11.79 -7.15
N PHE A 278 -7.21 12.66 -6.79
CA PHE A 278 -8.10 12.50 -5.64
C PHE A 278 -9.52 12.36 -6.16
N ARG A 279 -10.26 11.35 -5.71
CA ARG A 279 -11.66 11.24 -6.09
C ARG A 279 -12.39 12.46 -5.53
N LEU A 280 -12.95 13.24 -6.43
CA LEU A 280 -13.93 14.25 -6.06
C LEU A 280 -15.18 13.45 -5.78
N ASP A 281 -15.59 13.37 -4.50
CA ASP A 281 -16.81 12.69 -4.08
C ASP A 281 -17.89 12.98 -5.12
N ALA A 282 -18.21 11.93 -5.87
CA ALA A 282 -18.91 12.05 -7.13
C ALA A 282 -20.31 12.53 -6.80
N GLU A 283 -20.54 13.78 -7.15
CA GLU A 283 -21.84 14.44 -7.12
C GLU A 283 -22.36 14.78 -5.71
N TYR A 284 -22.45 16.08 -5.47
CA TYR A 284 -23.59 16.66 -4.76
C TYR A 284 -24.87 16.38 -5.58
N GLN A 285 -25.22 15.12 -5.84
CA GLN A 285 -26.61 14.78 -6.07
C GLN A 285 -27.26 14.98 -4.71
N GLU A 286 -28.36 15.73 -4.63
CA GLU A 286 -29.08 15.99 -3.38
C GLU A 286 -29.47 14.70 -2.61
N ASN A 287 -29.25 13.50 -3.18
CA ASN A 287 -29.55 12.20 -2.60
C ASN A 287 -28.42 11.14 -2.71
N ALA A 288 -27.20 11.47 -3.16
CA ALA A 288 -26.10 10.49 -3.08
C ALA A 288 -25.68 10.36 -1.61
N GLU A 289 -25.76 9.15 -1.05
CA GLU A 289 -25.25 8.89 0.28
C GLU A 289 -23.74 9.14 0.26
N ILE A 290 -23.30 10.23 0.90
CA ILE A 290 -21.89 10.47 1.19
C ILE A 290 -21.34 9.22 1.84
N ASP A 291 -20.27 8.66 1.29
CA ASP A 291 -19.60 7.53 1.92
C ASP A 291 -19.03 7.98 3.27
N ARG A 292 -19.71 7.58 4.35
CA ARG A 292 -19.31 7.90 5.73
C ARG A 292 -18.36 6.88 6.31
N ARG A 293 -17.93 5.88 5.52
CA ARG A 293 -16.97 4.89 5.98
C ARG A 293 -15.65 5.59 6.27
N THR A 294 -15.14 5.33 7.45
CA THR A 294 -13.73 5.54 7.79
C THR A 294 -12.94 4.29 7.46
N PHE A 295 -11.64 4.45 7.22
CA PHE A 295 -10.69 3.36 6.98
C PHE A 295 -9.63 3.41 8.08
N PRO A 296 -9.08 2.25 8.51
CA PRO A 296 -7.91 2.27 9.38
C PRO A 296 -6.76 2.95 8.63
N VAL A 297 -6.06 3.86 9.29
CA VAL A 297 -4.80 4.40 8.75
C VAL A 297 -3.83 3.24 8.53
N GLU A 298 -3.22 3.20 7.36
CA GLU A 298 -2.22 2.19 7.05
C GLU A 298 -1.06 2.21 8.05
N GLY A 299 -0.44 1.05 8.21
CA GLY A 299 0.75 0.90 9.05
C GLY A 299 0.50 0.01 10.25
N HIS A 300 1.34 0.20 11.27
CA HIS A 300 1.44 -0.70 12.42
C HIS A 300 0.53 -0.29 13.56
N TRP A 301 -0.14 -1.27 14.17
CA TRP A 301 -1.10 -1.11 15.25
C TRP A 301 -0.79 -2.07 16.38
N ARG A 302 -1.01 -1.63 17.61
CA ARG A 302 -0.75 -2.43 18.81
C ARG A 302 -1.91 -2.35 19.79
N THR A 303 -2.03 -3.37 20.61
CA THR A 303 -3.00 -3.35 21.72
C THR A 303 -2.52 -2.40 22.82
N ARG A 304 -3.43 -1.78 23.57
CA ARG A 304 -3.02 -0.86 24.67
C ARG A 304 -2.23 -1.57 25.76
N ASP A 305 -2.60 -2.81 26.02
CA ASP A 305 -1.99 -3.70 26.99
C ASP A 305 -0.77 -4.44 26.42
N ASP A 306 -0.43 -4.25 25.14
CA ASP A 306 0.73 -4.90 24.53
C ASP A 306 2.01 -4.45 25.25
N PRO A 307 2.82 -5.39 25.74
CA PRO A 307 4.17 -5.07 26.18
C PRO A 307 5.00 -4.45 25.05
N ALA A 308 6.11 -3.81 25.42
CA ALA A 308 6.97 -3.04 24.51
C ALA A 308 7.40 -3.79 23.23
N ILE A 309 7.48 -5.12 23.28
CA ILE A 309 7.88 -6.01 22.20
C ILE A 309 7.00 -7.25 22.28
N GLY A 310 6.36 -7.63 21.18
CA GLY A 310 5.49 -8.80 21.20
C GLY A 310 4.73 -8.94 19.92
N SER A 311 3.53 -8.39 19.90
CA SER A 311 2.56 -8.62 18.84
C SER A 311 2.22 -7.31 18.13
N GLY A 312 1.49 -7.41 17.04
CA GLY A 312 1.03 -6.24 16.32
C GLY A 312 0.18 -6.59 15.13
N VAL A 313 -0.44 -5.57 14.57
CA VAL A 313 -1.32 -5.68 13.42
C VAL A 313 -0.90 -4.65 12.40
N ASN A 314 -0.72 -5.04 11.15
CA ASN A 314 -0.63 -4.10 10.04
C ASN A 314 -1.96 -4.06 9.30
N PHE A 315 -2.46 -2.86 9.03
CA PHE A 315 -3.59 -2.66 8.14
C PHE A 315 -3.12 -2.10 6.80
N HIS A 316 -3.68 -2.63 5.73
CA HIS A 316 -3.64 -2.04 4.39
C HIS A 316 -5.08 -1.95 3.88
N SER A 317 -5.41 -0.91 3.14
CA SER A 317 -6.77 -0.74 2.62
C SER A 317 -6.76 -0.33 1.16
N GLN A 318 -7.57 -1.00 0.36
CA GLN A 318 -7.72 -0.70 -1.06
C GLN A 318 -9.18 -0.83 -1.45
N GLY A 319 -9.76 0.23 -2.01
CA GLY A 319 -11.21 0.28 -2.19
C GLY A 319 -11.92 0.02 -0.85
N ASP A 320 -12.98 -0.77 -0.90
CA ASP A 320 -13.76 -1.13 0.29
C ASP A 320 -13.10 -2.23 1.13
N ILE A 321 -11.93 -2.73 0.76
CA ILE A 321 -11.29 -3.86 1.42
C ILE A 321 -10.27 -3.38 2.43
N VAL A 322 -10.31 -4.00 3.60
CA VAL A 322 -9.22 -3.96 4.56
C VAL A 322 -8.55 -5.32 4.56
N MET A 323 -7.24 -5.31 4.37
CA MET A 323 -6.36 -6.42 4.67
C MET A 323 -5.67 -6.16 6.00
N MET A 324 -5.53 -7.23 6.77
CA MET A 324 -4.91 -7.22 8.07
C MET A 324 -3.84 -8.31 8.13
N THR A 325 -2.62 -7.96 8.50
CA THR A 325 -1.57 -8.93 8.86
C THR A 325 -1.35 -8.88 10.37
N VAL A 326 -1.60 -9.98 11.07
CA VAL A 326 -1.44 -10.08 12.52
C VAL A 326 -0.14 -10.81 12.82
N PHE A 327 0.78 -10.16 13.53
CA PHE A 327 2.01 -10.77 14.05
C PHE A 327 1.79 -11.11 15.52
N THR A 328 1.96 -12.38 15.87
CA THR A 328 1.63 -12.89 17.20
C THR A 328 2.44 -14.15 17.51
N TYR A 329 2.06 -14.86 18.57
CA TYR A 329 2.69 -16.10 19.00
C TYR A 329 1.65 -17.19 19.23
N ASP A 330 2.04 -18.43 19.01
CA ASP A 330 1.24 -19.60 19.35
C ASP A 330 1.23 -19.88 20.87
N GLU A 331 0.57 -20.96 21.28
CA GLU A 331 0.52 -21.41 22.67
C GLU A 331 1.88 -21.78 23.27
N ASN A 332 2.90 -22.03 22.43
CA ASN A 332 4.26 -22.33 22.83
C ASN A 332 5.16 -21.09 22.85
N GLY A 333 4.62 -19.91 22.51
CA GLY A 333 5.39 -18.68 22.40
C GLY A 333 6.26 -18.61 21.14
N LEU A 334 5.99 -19.44 20.13
CA LEU A 334 6.66 -19.39 18.83
C LEU A 334 6.00 -18.34 17.93
N PRO A 335 6.78 -17.55 17.16
CA PRO A 335 6.22 -16.52 16.30
C PRO A 335 5.38 -17.15 15.19
N ILE A 336 4.18 -16.63 15.01
CA ILE A 336 3.26 -16.96 13.93
C ILE A 336 2.68 -15.67 13.36
N TRP A 337 2.08 -15.76 12.19
CA TRP A 337 1.33 -14.65 11.63
C TRP A 337 0.04 -15.14 11.00
N TYR A 338 -0.93 -14.24 10.94
CA TYR A 338 -2.21 -14.46 10.29
C TYR A 338 -2.47 -13.37 9.27
N MET A 339 -3.27 -13.67 8.26
CA MET A 339 -3.85 -12.68 7.37
C MET A 339 -5.36 -12.74 7.44
N ALA A 340 -6.01 -11.58 7.33
CA ALA A 340 -7.46 -11.50 7.23
C ALA A 340 -7.82 -10.42 6.22
N THR A 341 -8.91 -10.64 5.50
CA THR A 341 -9.45 -9.67 4.55
C THR A 341 -10.95 -9.55 4.73
N GLY A 342 -11.49 -8.34 4.61
CA GLY A 342 -12.92 -8.13 4.60
C GLY A 342 -13.32 -6.80 3.98
N ALA A 343 -14.57 -6.75 3.52
CA ALA A 343 -15.17 -5.54 2.96
C ALA A 343 -15.76 -4.67 4.08
N LEU A 344 -15.32 -3.43 4.18
CA LEU A 344 -15.85 -2.43 5.10
C LEU A 344 -17.26 -2.01 4.71
N ALA A 345 -18.16 -2.11 5.69
CA ALA A 345 -19.52 -1.62 5.64
C ALA A 345 -19.82 -0.72 6.85
N LEU A 346 -20.91 0.04 6.80
CA LEU A 346 -21.42 0.72 7.98
C LEU A 346 -22.27 -0.25 8.81
N ASP A 347 -22.01 -0.32 10.12
CA ASP A 347 -22.84 -1.06 11.06
C ASP A 347 -24.15 -0.31 11.39
N GLU A 348 -25.00 -0.92 12.24
CA GLU A 348 -26.28 -0.33 12.68
C GLU A 348 -26.12 1.03 13.41
N THR A 349 -24.90 1.36 13.84
CA THR A 349 -24.56 2.63 14.50
C THR A 349 -23.92 3.65 13.54
N GLY A 350 -23.79 3.31 12.26
CA GLY A 350 -23.15 4.14 11.25
C GLY A 350 -21.62 4.18 11.35
N ARG A 351 -20.99 3.16 11.96
CA ARG A 351 -19.53 3.03 12.06
C ARG A 351 -19.01 1.99 11.07
N SER A 352 -17.84 2.24 10.51
CA SER A 352 -17.15 1.25 9.68
C SER A 352 -16.84 -0.01 10.47
N ALA A 353 -17.31 -1.14 9.97
CA ALA A 353 -17.03 -2.46 10.50
C ALA A 353 -16.90 -3.48 9.35
N THR A 354 -16.21 -4.58 9.62
CA THR A 354 -16.17 -5.72 8.71
C THR A 354 -15.98 -7.00 9.49
N ASP A 355 -16.64 -8.06 9.04
CA ASP A 355 -16.33 -9.42 9.45
C ASP A 355 -15.30 -9.98 8.46
N MET A 356 -14.22 -10.53 9.00
CA MET A 356 -13.11 -11.08 8.22
C MET A 356 -12.88 -12.52 8.63
N THR A 357 -12.34 -13.28 7.69
CA THR A 357 -11.86 -14.63 7.93
C THR A 357 -10.34 -14.56 8.06
N MET A 358 -9.84 -14.87 9.25
CA MET A 358 -8.42 -14.85 9.56
C MET A 358 -7.82 -16.23 9.30
N PHE A 359 -6.80 -16.30 8.44
CA PHE A 359 -6.11 -17.53 8.09
C PHE A 359 -4.64 -17.51 8.50
N SER A 360 -4.14 -18.64 9.01
CA SER A 360 -2.70 -18.90 9.15
C SER A 360 -2.20 -19.74 7.99
N THR A 361 -0.88 -19.71 7.79
CA THR A 361 -0.22 -20.53 6.78
C THR A 361 1.00 -21.25 7.33
N LYS A 362 1.37 -22.38 6.72
CA LYS A 362 2.53 -23.18 7.09
C LYS A 362 3.13 -23.88 5.86
N GLY A 363 4.34 -24.42 6.00
CA GLY A 363 4.95 -25.26 4.97
C GLY A 363 5.42 -24.52 3.72
N GLY A 364 5.38 -23.18 3.73
CA GLY A 364 5.97 -22.38 2.67
C GLY A 364 7.50 -22.32 2.76
N SER A 365 8.12 -21.68 1.78
CA SER A 365 9.58 -21.50 1.73
C SER A 365 10.01 -20.12 2.23
N PRO A 366 11.26 -19.94 2.70
CA PRO A 366 11.81 -18.61 2.98
C PRO A 366 11.59 -17.63 1.81
N ILE A 367 11.35 -16.35 2.11
CA ILE A 367 11.04 -15.31 1.13
C ILE A 367 12.18 -15.11 0.11
N ASP A 368 13.42 -15.39 0.53
CA ASP A 368 14.64 -15.36 -0.28
C ASP A 368 14.93 -16.69 -1.01
N SER A 369 14.03 -17.68 -0.93
CA SER A 369 14.16 -18.94 -1.67
C SER A 369 14.10 -18.72 -3.18
N LEU A 370 15.01 -19.38 -3.91
CA LEU A 370 15.03 -19.44 -5.38
C LEU A 370 14.06 -20.50 -5.95
N THR A 371 13.53 -21.35 -5.08
CA THR A 371 12.56 -22.39 -5.44
C THR A 371 11.40 -22.31 -4.44
N PRO A 372 10.61 -21.24 -4.50
CA PRO A 372 9.55 -21.04 -3.52
C PRO A 372 8.47 -22.11 -3.70
N VAL A 373 7.84 -22.47 -2.58
CA VAL A 373 6.74 -23.44 -2.52
C VAL A 373 5.55 -22.76 -1.86
N SER A 374 4.36 -22.96 -2.43
CA SER A 374 3.12 -22.43 -1.89
C SER A 374 2.88 -22.94 -0.47
N ALA A 375 2.44 -22.04 0.41
CA ALA A 375 2.09 -22.43 1.75
C ALA A 375 0.72 -23.13 1.82
N GLU A 376 0.57 -24.00 2.80
CA GLU A 376 -0.72 -24.57 3.18
C GLU A 376 -1.47 -23.57 4.06
N ILE A 377 -2.76 -23.38 3.79
CA ILE A 377 -3.68 -22.59 4.63
C ILE A 377 -4.26 -23.51 5.69
N ASP A 378 -4.18 -23.11 6.96
CA ASP A 378 -4.40 -24.03 8.08
C ASP A 378 -5.56 -23.61 8.99
N GLN A 379 -5.33 -22.62 9.86
CA GLN A 379 -6.28 -22.21 10.88
C GLN A 379 -7.18 -21.11 10.33
N VAL A 380 -8.49 -21.26 10.50
CA VAL A 380 -9.48 -20.25 10.11
C VAL A 380 -10.25 -19.81 11.34
N GLU A 381 -10.10 -18.54 11.71
CA GLU A 381 -10.87 -17.91 12.80
C GLU A 381 -11.72 -16.77 12.22
N ASN A 382 -12.89 -16.52 12.83
CA ASN A 382 -13.68 -15.35 12.46
C ASN A 382 -13.28 -14.17 13.34
N ILE A 383 -13.09 -13.02 12.70
CA ILE A 383 -12.69 -11.81 13.39
C ILE A 383 -13.55 -10.65 12.94
N GLN A 384 -13.96 -9.83 13.90
CA GLN A 384 -14.72 -8.62 13.65
C GLN A 384 -13.83 -7.39 13.89
N LEU A 385 -13.74 -6.56 12.86
CA LEU A 385 -13.11 -5.25 12.90
C LEU A 385 -14.18 -4.19 13.09
N LYS A 386 -13.99 -3.27 14.04
CA LYS A 386 -14.86 -2.12 14.22
C LYS A 386 -14.04 -0.85 14.41
N LEU A 387 -14.17 0.10 13.50
CA LEU A 387 -13.55 1.41 13.66
C LEU A 387 -14.37 2.22 14.67
N MET A 388 -13.76 2.56 15.79
CA MET A 388 -14.41 3.39 16.80
C MET A 388 -14.13 4.87 16.56
N TRP A 389 -12.89 5.18 16.12
CA TRP A 389 -12.37 6.51 15.81
C TRP A 389 -11.25 6.38 14.76
N ASN A 390 -10.77 7.49 14.21
CA ASN A 390 -9.70 7.52 13.20
C ASN A 390 -8.37 6.85 13.63
N GLN A 391 -8.13 6.66 14.92
CA GLN A 391 -6.93 6.01 15.45
C GLN A 391 -7.21 4.89 16.47
N VAL A 392 -8.47 4.43 16.57
CA VAL A 392 -8.82 3.34 17.48
C VAL A 392 -9.70 2.33 16.76
N VAL A 393 -9.20 1.10 16.72
CA VAL A 393 -9.86 -0.05 16.12
C VAL A 393 -10.19 -1.04 17.23
N GLY A 394 -11.45 -1.43 17.33
CA GLY A 394 -11.84 -2.61 18.11
C GLY A 394 -11.63 -3.85 17.25
N LEU A 395 -10.89 -4.82 17.78
CA LEU A 395 -10.69 -6.13 17.17
C LEU A 395 -11.29 -7.21 18.08
N LYS A 396 -12.13 -8.08 17.52
CA LYS A 396 -12.81 -9.15 18.28
C LYS A 396 -12.59 -10.48 17.58
N LEU A 397 -11.98 -11.44 18.28
CA LEU A 397 -11.85 -12.82 17.82
C LEU A 397 -13.07 -13.63 18.29
N ASN A 398 -13.78 -14.29 17.36
CA ASN A 398 -14.98 -15.08 17.66
C ASN A 398 -15.99 -14.29 18.53
N ASP A 399 -16.51 -14.89 19.62
CA ASP A 399 -17.50 -14.28 20.52
C ASP A 399 -16.90 -13.51 21.70
N GLU A 400 -15.60 -13.21 21.66
CA GLU A 400 -14.90 -12.55 22.76
C GLU A 400 -15.21 -11.06 22.88
N THR A 401 -14.60 -10.40 23.88
CA THR A 401 -14.67 -8.95 24.04
C THR A 401 -13.74 -8.26 23.07
N TYR A 402 -14.15 -7.11 22.54
CA TYR A 402 -13.30 -6.26 21.73
C TYR A 402 -12.00 -5.87 22.47
N LYS A 403 -10.89 -5.99 21.75
CA LYS A 403 -9.58 -5.49 22.15
C LYS A 403 -9.25 -4.24 21.35
N ASP A 404 -8.91 -3.17 22.05
CA ASP A 404 -8.61 -1.88 21.41
C ASP A 404 -7.18 -1.88 20.87
N LEU A 405 -7.07 -1.58 19.57
CA LEU A 405 -5.84 -1.33 18.85
C LEU A 405 -5.65 0.18 18.62
N PHE A 406 -4.40 0.62 18.71
CA PHE A 406 -3.98 1.99 18.48
C PHE A 406 -2.92 2.04 17.40
N ASN A 407 -3.01 3.03 16.53
CA ASN A 407 -2.02 3.26 15.49
C ASN A 407 -0.68 3.66 16.15
N TYR A 408 0.37 2.89 15.84
CA TYR A 408 1.70 3.11 16.34
C TYR A 408 2.45 4.07 15.41
N ASN A 409 2.70 5.28 15.91
CA ASN A 409 3.56 6.26 15.24
C ASN A 409 4.97 6.16 15.83
N LEU A 410 5.97 5.90 14.98
CA LEU A 410 7.39 5.88 15.36
C LEU A 410 7.74 7.22 16.03
N GLY A 411 8.39 7.13 17.20
CA GLY A 411 8.85 8.32 17.93
C GLY A 411 7.79 9.03 18.78
N TYR A 412 6.55 8.55 18.88
CA TYR A 412 5.70 8.96 20.00
C TYR A 412 6.19 8.24 21.27
N PRO A 413 6.79 8.96 22.25
CA PRO A 413 7.08 8.36 23.54
C PRO A 413 5.76 7.84 24.09
N ASN A 414 5.78 6.60 24.58
CA ASN A 414 4.66 5.91 25.23
C ASN A 414 3.61 6.91 25.70
N LEU A 415 2.38 6.82 25.18
CA LEU A 415 1.21 7.26 25.91
C LEU A 415 1.15 6.40 27.19
N GLN A 416 2.05 6.68 28.15
CA GLN A 416 1.78 6.47 29.55
C GLN A 416 0.61 7.42 29.81
N THR A 417 -0.60 6.92 29.54
CA THR A 417 -1.78 7.47 30.17
C THR A 417 -1.45 7.44 31.65
N SER A 418 -1.17 8.62 32.20
CA SER A 418 -1.09 8.81 33.63
C SER A 418 -2.29 8.08 34.20
N GLU A 419 -2.06 7.01 34.95
CA GLU A 419 -3.07 6.49 35.86
C GLU A 419 -3.54 7.71 36.66
N ARG A 420 -4.73 8.22 36.34
CA ARG A 420 -5.49 8.96 37.33
C ARG A 420 -5.71 7.94 38.42
N GLN A 421 -4.84 7.99 39.43
CA GLN A 421 -5.14 7.49 40.75
C GLN A 421 -6.50 8.09 41.12
N GLN A 422 -7.56 7.29 40.98
CA GLN A 422 -8.78 7.50 41.74
C GLN A 422 -8.45 7.17 43.19
N ASN A 423 -7.78 8.12 43.84
CA ASN A 423 -7.74 8.26 45.29
C ASN A 423 -8.41 9.59 45.63
N SER A 424 -9.74 9.58 45.62
CA SER A 424 -10.61 10.42 46.46
C SER A 424 -12.04 9.91 46.40
#